data_AF-A0A3G9EEX9-F1
#
_entry.id   AF-A0A3G9EEX9-F1
#
_cell.length_a   1.000
_cell.length_b   1.000
_cell.length_c   1.000
_cell.angle_alpha   90.00
_cell.angle_beta   90.00
_cell.angle_gamma   90.00
#
_symmetry.space_group_name_H-M   'P 1'
#
loop_
_entity.id
_entity.type
_entity.pdbx_description
1 polymer ?
#
loop_
_entity_poly.entity_id
_entity_poly.type
_entity_poly.pdbx_seq_one_letter_code
_entity_poly.pdbx_strand_id
1 'polypeptide(L)' 'MPIYQIYCELCDRTFQGTTLQGLKAPERWVCSQCGCDAKLMDDKPAAAHPLENIHHKGCPCCG' A
#
# COMPACT_ATOMS: atom_id res chain seq x y z
N MET A 1 1.23 -1.91 6.74
CA MET A 1 1.90 -1.39 5.57
C MET A 1 0.84 -0.58 4.86
N PRO A 2 1.05 0.70 4.57
CA PRO A 2 0.06 1.49 3.86
C PRO A 2 -0.30 0.86 2.53
N ILE A 3 -1.61 0.70 2.30
CA ILE A 3 -2.19 0.23 1.05
C ILE A 3 -2.78 1.44 0.34
N TYR A 4 -2.24 1.74 -0.84
CA TYR A 4 -2.67 2.82 -1.70
C TYR A 4 -3.57 2.27 -2.80
N GLN A 5 -4.73 2.89 -3.03
CA GLN A 5 -5.55 2.62 -4.21
C GLN A 5 -5.06 3.51 -5.35
N ILE A 6 -4.76 2.89 -6.49
CA ILE A 6 -4.16 3.56 -7.65
C ILE A 6 -5.03 3.26 -8.87
N TYR A 7 -5.35 4.27 -9.66
CA TYR A 7 -6.18 4.20 -10.84
C TYR A 7 -5.42 4.60 -12.11
N CYS A 8 -5.54 3.80 -13.16
CA CYS A 8 -5.00 4.12 -14.47
C CYS A 8 -6.15 4.49 -15.43
N GLU A 9 -6.14 5.74 -15.90
CA GLU A 9 -7.15 6.27 -16.84
C GLU A 9 -7.11 5.61 -18.21
N LEU A 10 -5.94 5.14 -18.66
CA LEU A 10 -5.78 4.53 -19.98
C LEU A 10 -6.23 3.07 -20.02
N CYS A 11 -6.05 2.35 -18.91
CA CYS A 11 -6.51 0.97 -18.80
C CYS A 11 -7.89 0.83 -18.16
N ASP A 12 -8.45 1.92 -17.63
CA ASP A 12 -9.69 1.96 -16.84
C ASP A 12 -9.69 0.92 -15.70
N ARG A 13 -8.60 0.89 -14.93
CA ARG A 13 -8.36 -0.14 -13.90
C ARG A 13 -7.85 0.45 -12.61
N THR A 14 -8.29 -0.13 -11.51
CA THR A 14 -7.79 0.15 -10.16
C THR A 14 -6.92 -0.99 -9.67
N PHE A 15 -5.81 -0.68 -9.01
CA PHE A 15 -4.91 -1.65 -8.40
C PHE A 15 -4.39 -1.12 -7.05
N GLN A 16 -3.77 -2.00 -6.28
CA GLN A 16 -3.25 -1.68 -4.96
C GLN A 16 -1.72 -1.62 -5.00
N GLY A 17 -1.16 -0.54 -4.48
CA GLY A 17 0.27 -0.40 -4.21
C GLY A 17 0.52 -0.43 -2.71
N THR A 18 1.64 -1.02 -2.30
CA THR A 18 2.04 -1.03 -0.88
C THR A 18 3.42 -0.45 -0.73
N THR A 19 3.63 0.33 0.33
CA THR A 19 4.98 0.76 0.74
C THR A 19 5.28 0.21 2.14
N LEU A 20 6.55 -0.02 2.44
CA LEU A 20 6.95 -0.40 3.79
C LEU A 20 6.77 0.80 4.72
N GLN A 21 6.36 0.53 5.96
CA GLN A 21 6.20 1.55 6.98
C GLN A 21 7.57 2.19 7.29
N GLY A 22 7.60 3.52 7.38
CA GLY A 22 8.83 4.29 7.61
C GLY A 22 9.62 4.62 6.34
N LEU A 23 9.23 4.11 5.17
CA LEU A 23 9.76 4.57 3.88
C LEU A 23 8.92 5.70 3.29
N LYS A 24 9.59 6.63 2.60
CA LYS A 24 8.93 7.68 1.84
C LYS A 24 8.09 7.05 0.72
N ALA A 25 6.84 7.50 0.57
CA ALA A 25 5.99 7.06 -0.53
C ALA A 25 6.58 7.46 -1.90
N PRO A 26 6.36 6.66 -2.96
CA PRO A 26 6.78 7.01 -4.30
C PRO A 26 6.22 8.36 -4.75
N GLU A 27 7.04 9.14 -5.44
CA GLU A 27 6.63 10.43 -6.04
C GLU A 27 5.76 10.22 -7.29
N ARG A 28 5.83 9.02 -7.89
CA ARG A 28 5.13 8.65 -9.11
C ARG A 28 4.65 7.22 -9.05
N TRP A 29 3.43 6.98 -9.53
CA TRP A 29 2.85 5.66 -9.69
C TRP A 29 2.64 5.37 -11.18
N VAL A 30 2.92 4.14 -11.60
CA VAL A 30 2.81 3.71 -13.00
C VAL A 30 1.99 2.43 -13.10
N CYS A 31 1.21 2.31 -14.17
CA CYS A 31 0.44 1.11 -14.45
C CYS A 31 1.36 0.00 -14.96
N SER A 32 1.32 -1.18 -14.33
CA SER A 32 2.11 -2.35 -14.78
C SER A 32 1.68 -2.89 -16.14
N GLN A 33 0.47 -2.54 -16.61
CA GLN A 33 -0.07 -3.05 -17.87
C GLN A 33 0.30 -2.17 -19.08
N CYS A 34 0.17 -0.84 -18.97
CA CYS A 34 0.48 0.07 -20.08
C CYS A 34 1.76 0.88 -19.89
N GLY A 35 2.36 0.87 -18.70
CA GLY A 35 3.56 1.65 -18.36
C GLY A 35 3.31 3.16 -18.17
N CYS A 36 2.07 3.62 -18.35
CA CYS A 36 1.73 5.04 -18.22
C CYS A 36 1.45 5.43 -16.76
N ASP A 37 1.36 6.74 -16.54
CA ASP A 37 1.04 7.31 -15.24
C ASP A 37 -0.30 6.83 -14.69
N ALA A 38 -0.30 6.59 -13.38
CA ALA A 38 -1.47 6.22 -12.62
C ALA A 38 -1.65 7.18 -11.44
N LYS A 39 -2.89 7.47 -11.09
CA LYS A 39 -3.27 8.44 -10.06
C LYS A 39 -3.61 7.73 -8.77
N LEU A 40 -3.15 8.26 -7.64
CA LEU A 40 -3.66 7.83 -6.34
C LEU A 40 -5.13 8.22 -6.23
N MET A 41 -5.98 7.27 -5.86
CA MET A 41 -7.35 7.55 -5.44
C MET A 41 -7.30 7.93 -3.96
N ASP A 42 -8.07 8.96 -3.58
CA ASP A 42 -8.01 9.67 -2.29
C ASP A 42 -7.66 8.83 -1.05
N ASP A 43 -6.91 9.47 -0.16
CA ASP A 43 -6.39 9.00 1.14
C ASP A 43 -7.46 8.32 2.00
N LYS A 44 -7.64 7.01 1.81
CA LYS A 44 -8.10 6.16 2.90
C LYS A 44 -6.90 5.92 3.80
N PRO A 45 -7.00 6.22 5.12
CA PRO A 45 -5.92 5.88 6.03
C PRO A 45 -5.60 4.40 5.86
N ALA A 46 -4.31 4.13 5.66
CA ALA A 46 -3.76 2.81 5.59
C ALA A 46 -4.38 1.91 6.66
N ALA A 47 -5.19 0.93 6.25
CA ALA A 47 -5.66 -0.08 7.19
C ALA A 47 -4.43 -0.74 7.80
N ALA A 48 -4.30 -0.69 9.13
CA ALA A 48 -3.18 -1.30 9.83
C ALA A 48 -3.08 -2.77 9.43
N HIS A 49 -1.92 -3.19 8.94
CA HIS A 49 -1.72 -4.57 8.59
C HIS A 49 -1.78 -5.42 9.88
N PRO A 50 -2.41 -6.60 9.90
CA PRO A 50 -2.50 -7.41 11.13
C PRO A 50 -1.13 -7.72 11.77
N LEU A 51 -0.06 -7.77 10.96
CA LEU A 51 1.33 -7.96 11.42
C LEU A 51 2.01 -6.68 11.97
N GLU A 52 1.40 -5.50 11.77
CA GLU A 52 1.87 -4.23 12.34
C GLU A 52 1.14 -3.86 13.64
N ASN A 53 0.13 -4.65 14.05
CA ASN A 53 -0.40 -4.54 15.39
C ASN A 53 0.68 -4.96 16.39
N ILE A 54 0.86 -4.15 17.44
CA ILE A 54 1.65 -4.50 18.60
C ILE A 54 1.18 -5.89 19.04
N HIS A 55 2.07 -6.88 18.98
CA HIS A 55 1.83 -8.18 19.58
C HIS A 55 1.64 -7.94 21.08
N HIS A 56 0.40 -7.78 21.55
CA HIS A 56 0.10 -7.51 22.97
C HIS A 56 0.48 -8.68 23.88
N LYS A 57 0.91 -9.81 23.32
CA LYS A 57 1.56 -10.93 24.01
C LYS A 57 2.66 -11.47 23.11
N GLY A 58 3.89 -11.57 23.63
CA GLY A 58 5.05 -12.08 22.92
C GLY A 58 4.84 -13.47 22.31
N CYS A 59 5.74 -13.86 21.39
CA CYS A 59 5.80 -15.21 20.80
C CYS A 59 5.71 -16.26 21.91
N PRO A 60 4.95 -17.35 21.75
CA PRO A 60 4.94 -18.49 22.69
C PRO A 60 6.30 -19.19 22.82
N CYS A 61 7.30 -18.69 22.08
CA CYS A 61 8.64 -19.20 21.87
C CYS A 61 9.67 -18.61 22.85
N CYS A 62 9.33 -17.48 23.49
CA CYS A 62 10.20 -16.78 24.46
C CYS A 62 9.60 -16.78 25.87
N GLY A 63 8.73 -17.75 26.16
CA GLY A 63 8.19 -18.00 27.50
C GLY A 63 9.17 -18.69 28.42
#